data_AF-A0A1R0GPQ5-F1
#
_entry.id   AF-A0A1R0GPQ5-F1
#
_cell.length_a   1.000
_cell.length_b   1.000
_cell.length_c   1.000
_cell.angle_alpha   90.00
_cell.angle_beta   90.00
_cell.angle_gamma   90.00
#
_symmetry.space_group_name_H-M   'P 1'
#
loop_
_entity.id
_entity.type
_entity.pdbx_description
1 polymer ?
#
loop_
_entity_poly.entity_id
_entity_poly.type
_entity_poly.pdbx_seq_one_letter_code
_entity_poly.pdbx_strand_id
1 'polypeptide(L)'
;MYYNRASKINFFRAWSISLIKRSLLNKLENVSKSWELGANEVQSISLLELIPGLVACISQFFSKLPKFSAVKDKAIADSSTNKGTGNDDICELITQFDYRYLYLNSDIIKPVILASVLRAYGIKCRLCFALKPISPRPKIEQTGEYTLNRQGKNKSIVSWCEVATIESPAWNYLDFETGRILKDVNLKYLCNPNDPYMYIIGVDNKGHISDITLKYSSNINILKNKEKDWWYKVISRFEDLNSGVLDKVDEGIINDRILNQPIPNKISDFVNHAEFALKDHLKNNQIIEKDAQVLGYFRGKPIYPRKSILELHSSAVWERMGESGSSKVSQGKSFHNKKKKRGRKEQIRGSGANNTTLWNMANTRVCC
;
A
#
# COMPACT_ATOMS: atom_id res chain seq x y z
N MET A 1 6.70 4.56 12.10
CA MET A 1 8.00 4.39 12.80
C MET A 1 7.88 4.41 14.32
N TYR A 2 7.29 5.45 14.90
CA TYR A 2 7.12 5.59 16.35
C TYR A 2 6.50 4.34 17.05
N TYR A 3 5.33 3.87 16.60
CA TYR A 3 4.72 2.63 17.11
C TYR A 3 5.61 1.39 16.99
N ASN A 4 6.41 1.29 15.92
CA ASN A 4 7.34 0.18 15.74
C ASN A 4 8.48 0.23 16.76
N ARG A 5 8.97 1.44 17.11
CA ARG A 5 9.96 1.61 18.19
C ARG A 5 9.35 1.25 19.55
N ALA A 6 8.15 1.74 19.85
CA ALA A 6 7.45 1.46 21.10
C ALA A 6 7.34 -0.04 21.39
N SER A 7 6.97 -0.84 20.37
CA SER A 7 6.88 -2.31 20.51
C SER A 7 8.18 -3.03 20.88
N LYS A 8 9.32 -2.33 20.85
CA LYS A 8 10.66 -2.87 21.17
C LYS A 8 11.21 -2.36 22.50
N ILE A 9 10.57 -1.36 23.10
CA ILE A 9 11.03 -0.78 24.36
C ILE A 9 10.77 -1.78 25.50
N ASN A 10 11.77 -2.00 26.36
CA ASN A 10 11.70 -2.99 27.45
C ASN A 10 10.50 -2.79 28.37
N PHE A 11 10.20 -1.53 28.70
CA PHE A 11 9.03 -1.18 29.52
C PHE A 11 7.72 -1.59 28.82
N PHE A 12 7.51 -1.15 27.59
CA PHE A 12 6.32 -1.48 26.81
C PHE A 12 6.17 -2.99 26.62
N ARG A 13 7.29 -3.70 26.43
CA ARG A 13 7.35 -5.17 26.35
C ARG A 13 6.89 -5.83 27.65
N ALA A 14 7.45 -5.42 28.79
CA ALA A 14 7.05 -5.96 30.09
C ALA A 14 5.56 -5.71 30.38
N TRP A 15 5.07 -4.51 30.09
CA TRP A 15 3.65 -4.17 30.21
C TRP A 15 2.78 -4.99 29.26
N SER A 16 3.18 -5.16 28.00
CA SER A 16 2.44 -5.97 27.04
C SER A 16 2.33 -7.43 27.47
N ILE A 17 3.42 -7.99 28.02
CA ILE A 17 3.47 -9.37 28.53
C ILE A 17 2.58 -9.53 29.77
N SER A 18 2.49 -8.52 30.64
CA SER A 18 1.65 -8.59 31.85
C SER A 18 0.15 -8.68 31.56
N LEU A 19 -0.28 -8.29 30.36
CA LEU A 19 -1.66 -8.45 29.89
C LEU A 19 -2.00 -9.91 29.54
N ILE A 20 -1.01 -10.79 29.37
CA ILE A 20 -1.19 -12.15 28.88
C ILE A 20 -1.16 -13.16 30.03
N LYS A 21 -2.04 -14.17 29.97
CA LYS A 21 -2.06 -15.28 30.94
C LYS A 21 -0.75 -16.07 30.90
N ARG A 22 -0.21 -16.40 32.07
CA ARG A 22 1.04 -17.18 32.21
C ARG A 22 1.01 -18.52 31.48
N SER A 23 -0.14 -19.21 31.44
CA SER A 23 -0.30 -20.47 30.71
C SER A 23 -0.10 -20.32 29.19
N LEU A 24 -0.46 -19.17 28.61
CA LEU A 24 -0.21 -18.89 27.19
C LEU A 24 1.25 -18.52 26.93
N LEU A 25 1.86 -17.76 27.84
CA LEU A 25 3.28 -17.38 27.75
C LEU A 25 4.20 -18.61 27.76
N ASN A 26 3.94 -19.59 28.63
CA ASN A 26 4.68 -20.85 28.66
C ASN A 26 4.56 -21.62 27.33
N LYS A 27 3.37 -21.65 26.72
CA LYS A 27 3.17 -22.29 25.41
C LYS A 27 3.90 -21.53 24.30
N LEU A 28 3.91 -20.20 24.36
CA LEU A 28 4.62 -19.34 23.40
C LEU A 28 6.14 -19.55 23.45
N GLU A 29 6.69 -19.80 24.65
CA GLU A 29 8.09 -20.17 24.82
C GLU A 29 8.45 -21.50 24.13
N ASN A 30 7.56 -22.49 24.18
CA ASN A 30 7.75 -23.76 23.48
C ASN A 30 7.72 -23.59 21.96
N VAL A 31 6.84 -22.73 21.45
CA VAL A 31 6.80 -22.37 20.01
C VAL A 31 8.08 -21.66 19.59
N SER A 32 8.57 -20.74 20.40
CA SER A 32 9.83 -20.02 20.17
C SER A 32 11.02 -20.98 20.01
N LYS A 33 11.18 -21.93 20.93
CA LYS A 33 12.25 -22.95 20.88
C LYS A 33 12.16 -23.83 19.63
N SER A 34 10.94 -24.15 19.19
CA SER A 34 10.70 -24.95 17.98
C SER A 34 11.19 -24.21 16.71
N TRP A 35 11.13 -22.87 16.71
CA TRP A 35 11.63 -22.06 15.60
C TRP A 35 13.16 -22.12 15.48
N GLU A 36 13.87 -22.25 16.60
CA GLU A 36 15.34 -22.29 16.64
C GLU A 36 15.92 -23.67 16.29
N LEU A 37 15.22 -24.74 16.67
CA LEU A 37 15.72 -26.12 16.54
C LEU A 37 15.40 -26.78 15.18
N GLY A 38 14.55 -26.16 14.35
CA GLY A 38 14.07 -26.76 13.11
C GLY A 38 13.00 -27.83 13.35
N ALA A 39 12.09 -27.99 12.40
CA ALA A 39 10.82 -28.73 12.53
C ALA A 39 10.94 -30.27 12.62
N ASN A 40 11.94 -30.80 13.32
CA ASN A 40 12.08 -32.23 13.56
C ASN A 40 11.68 -32.55 15.02
N GLU A 41 10.57 -33.27 15.16
CA GLU A 41 10.20 -34.13 16.31
C GLU A 41 9.47 -33.56 17.54
N VAL A 42 8.88 -32.36 17.53
CA VAL A 42 8.01 -31.95 18.66
C VAL A 42 6.55 -31.87 18.20
N GLN A 43 5.62 -32.43 18.99
CA GLN A 43 4.21 -32.06 18.99
C GLN A 43 4.09 -30.57 19.35
N SER A 44 4.45 -29.69 18.41
CA SER A 44 4.48 -28.26 18.62
C SER A 44 3.05 -27.74 18.46
N ILE A 45 2.49 -27.22 19.54
CA ILE A 45 1.28 -26.38 19.48
C ILE A 45 1.53 -25.32 18.42
N SER A 46 0.73 -25.29 17.36
CA SER A 46 0.94 -24.31 16.30
C SER A 46 0.67 -22.91 16.85
N LEU A 47 1.41 -21.91 16.37
CA LEU A 47 1.15 -20.51 16.69
C LEU A 47 -0.32 -20.15 16.42
N LEU A 48 -0.95 -20.78 15.42
CA LEU A 48 -2.36 -20.65 15.06
C LEU A 48 -3.31 -20.89 16.25
N GLU A 49 -3.00 -21.82 17.14
CA GLU A 49 -3.85 -22.15 18.30
C GLU A 49 -3.70 -21.15 19.45
N LEU A 50 -2.56 -20.45 19.53
CA LEU A 50 -2.25 -19.52 20.61
C LEU A 50 -2.79 -18.11 20.36
N ILE A 51 -2.79 -17.65 19.10
CA ILE A 51 -3.17 -16.28 18.74
C ILE A 51 -4.57 -15.89 19.25
N PRO A 52 -5.62 -16.73 19.13
CA PRO A 52 -6.94 -16.38 19.69
C PRO A 52 -6.89 -16.09 21.19
N GLY A 53 -6.10 -16.86 21.95
CA GLY A 53 -5.92 -16.65 23.38
C GLY A 53 -5.20 -15.35 23.71
N LEU A 54 -4.15 -15.01 22.95
CA LEU A 54 -3.40 -13.76 23.10
C LEU A 54 -4.30 -12.54 22.81
N VAL A 55 -5.00 -12.58 21.69
CA VAL A 55 -5.93 -11.53 21.25
C VAL A 55 -7.08 -11.35 22.25
N ALA A 56 -7.61 -12.45 22.80
CA ALA A 56 -8.67 -12.39 23.81
C ALA A 56 -8.19 -11.71 25.11
N CYS A 57 -6.97 -11.99 25.57
CA CYS A 57 -6.40 -11.34 26.76
C CYS A 57 -6.27 -9.82 26.56
N ILE A 58 -5.71 -9.41 25.41
CA ILE A 58 -5.58 -7.98 25.07
C ILE A 58 -6.97 -7.35 24.95
N SER A 59 -7.90 -7.98 24.25
CA SER A 59 -9.26 -7.46 24.07
C SER A 59 -10.02 -7.32 25.39
N GLN A 60 -9.82 -8.24 26.33
CA GLN A 60 -10.39 -8.20 27.67
C GLN A 60 -9.88 -6.99 28.48
N PHE A 61 -8.61 -6.60 28.30
CA PHE A 61 -8.10 -5.37 28.90
C PHE A 61 -8.82 -4.13 28.35
N PHE A 62 -8.90 -4.01 27.02
CA PHE A 62 -9.57 -2.86 26.38
C PHE A 62 -11.08 -2.80 26.66
N SER A 63 -11.76 -3.93 26.87
CA SER A 63 -13.18 -3.94 27.21
C SER A 63 -13.48 -3.39 28.61
N LYS A 64 -12.47 -3.38 29.49
CA LYS A 64 -12.58 -2.84 30.86
C LYS A 64 -12.24 -1.35 30.94
N LEU A 65 -11.72 -0.75 29.87
CA LEU A 65 -11.40 0.68 29.85
C LEU A 65 -12.67 1.53 29.92
N PRO A 66 -12.62 2.71 30.57
CA PRO A 66 -13.71 3.68 30.51
C PRO A 66 -14.05 4.02 29.06
N LYS A 67 -15.34 4.19 28.76
CA LYS A 67 -15.80 4.54 27.41
C LYS A 67 -15.69 6.04 27.20
N PHE A 68 -15.06 6.44 26.09
CA PHE A 68 -14.94 7.84 25.67
C PHE A 68 -15.68 8.08 24.34
N SER A 69 -16.14 9.31 24.09
CA SER A 69 -16.85 9.72 22.87
C SER A 69 -15.89 10.30 21.84
N ALA A 70 -15.61 9.55 20.77
CA ALA A 70 -14.64 9.92 19.74
C ALA A 70 -14.87 11.30 19.05
N VAL A 71 -16.07 11.89 19.11
CA VAL A 71 -16.37 13.17 18.44
C VAL A 71 -16.06 14.37 19.34
N LYS A 72 -16.43 14.32 20.62
CA LYS A 72 -16.12 15.40 21.58
C LYS A 72 -14.70 15.26 22.12
N ASP A 73 -14.22 14.04 22.25
CA ASP A 73 -13.00 13.77 23.02
C ASP A 73 -11.70 13.87 22.23
N LYS A 74 -11.76 13.76 20.89
CA LYS A 74 -10.60 13.88 20.00
C LYS A 74 -10.13 15.33 19.85
N ALA A 75 -11.07 16.27 19.74
CA ALA A 75 -10.76 17.70 19.72
C ALA A 75 -10.08 18.18 21.03
N ILE A 76 -10.47 17.59 22.16
CA ILE A 76 -9.83 17.86 23.47
C ILE A 76 -8.44 17.22 23.55
N ALA A 77 -8.27 15.99 23.04
CA ALA A 77 -6.95 15.33 22.98
C ALA A 77 -5.96 16.12 22.11
N ASP A 78 -6.38 16.52 20.90
CA ASP A 78 -5.55 17.27 19.94
C ASP A 78 -5.20 18.68 20.44
N SER A 79 -6.00 19.27 21.34
CA SER A 79 -5.73 20.57 21.98
C SER A 79 -4.87 20.47 23.24
N SER A 80 -4.93 19.34 23.96
CA SER A 80 -4.03 19.07 25.10
C SER A 80 -2.63 18.62 24.68
N THR A 81 -2.47 17.98 23.51
CA THR A 81 -1.16 17.54 22.98
C THR A 81 -0.34 18.66 22.32
N ASN A 82 -0.87 19.88 22.20
CA ASN A 82 -0.17 21.01 21.57
C ASN A 82 0.75 21.80 22.53
N LYS A 83 1.00 21.29 23.74
CA LYS A 83 1.97 21.87 24.68
C LYS A 83 2.97 20.82 25.15
N GLY A 84 3.88 20.44 24.27
CA GLY A 84 4.97 19.54 24.61
C GLY A 84 5.94 19.41 23.44
N THR A 85 7.21 19.72 23.69
CA THR A 85 8.31 19.58 22.75
C THR A 85 8.47 18.13 22.29
N GLY A 86 8.33 17.90 20.98
CA GLY A 86 8.92 16.81 20.18
C GLY A 86 9.51 15.58 20.88
N ASN A 87 8.69 14.80 21.58
CA ASN A 87 8.79 13.35 21.82
C ASN A 87 7.71 12.98 22.85
N ASP A 88 6.45 13.00 22.44
CA ASP A 88 5.39 12.31 23.17
C ASP A 88 5.75 10.82 23.07
N ASP A 89 6.33 10.18 24.07
CA ASP A 89 6.66 8.74 24.02
C ASP A 89 5.40 7.94 24.41
N ILE A 90 5.04 6.90 23.64
CA ILE A 90 3.90 6.02 23.96
C ILE A 90 4.18 5.39 25.33
N CYS A 91 5.45 5.16 25.63
CA CYS A 91 5.87 4.67 26.92
C CYS A 91 5.53 5.67 28.01
N GLU A 92 5.71 6.97 27.78
CA GLU A 92 5.32 8.02 28.72
C GLU A 92 3.80 8.07 28.91
N LEU A 93 3.03 8.04 27.81
CA LEU A 93 1.56 8.01 27.85
C LEU A 93 1.02 6.76 28.58
N ILE A 94 1.71 5.61 28.43
CA ILE A 94 1.38 4.37 29.14
C ILE A 94 1.79 4.45 30.61
N THR A 95 2.94 5.04 30.94
CA THR A 95 3.34 5.25 32.34
C THR A 95 2.38 6.19 33.07
N GLN A 96 1.81 7.16 32.36
CA GLN A 96 0.79 8.07 32.90
C GLN A 96 -0.60 7.43 32.99
N PHE A 97 -0.77 6.17 32.55
CA PHE A 97 -2.05 5.46 32.48
C PHE A 97 -3.16 6.28 31.80
N ASP A 98 -2.84 6.94 30.68
CA ASP A 98 -3.85 7.68 29.92
C ASP A 98 -4.83 6.71 29.24
N TYR A 99 -5.86 6.31 29.99
CA TYR A 99 -6.92 5.42 29.52
C TYR A 99 -7.69 6.00 28.33
N ARG A 100 -7.72 7.33 28.19
CA ARG A 100 -8.38 8.02 27.07
C ARG A 100 -7.59 7.81 25.79
N TYR A 101 -6.27 7.99 25.83
CA TYR A 101 -5.39 7.69 24.70
C TYR A 101 -5.48 6.23 24.27
N LEU A 102 -5.41 5.30 25.25
CA LEU A 102 -5.54 3.86 24.99
C LEU A 102 -6.88 3.53 24.31
N TYR A 103 -7.99 4.05 24.82
CA TYR A 103 -9.31 3.79 24.26
C TYR A 103 -9.47 4.33 22.84
N LEU A 104 -9.11 5.61 22.62
CA LEU A 104 -9.29 6.30 21.33
C LEU A 104 -8.40 5.73 20.23
N ASN A 105 -7.23 5.19 20.57
CA ASN A 105 -6.26 4.62 19.63
C ASN A 105 -6.17 3.09 19.70
N SER A 106 -7.20 2.44 20.26
CA SER A 106 -7.20 0.98 20.48
C SER A 106 -6.93 0.18 19.20
N ASP A 107 -7.36 0.64 18.03
CA ASP A 107 -7.11 -0.02 16.73
C ASP A 107 -5.65 -0.08 16.31
N ILE A 108 -4.85 0.87 16.81
CA ILE A 108 -3.40 0.92 16.57
C ILE A 108 -2.65 0.22 17.69
N ILE A 109 -3.04 0.48 18.94
CA ILE A 109 -2.31 -0.01 20.11
C ILE A 109 -2.44 -1.52 20.27
N LYS A 110 -3.60 -2.10 19.97
CA LYS A 110 -3.84 -3.55 20.04
C LYS A 110 -2.84 -4.36 19.19
N PRO A 111 -2.68 -4.08 17.87
CA PRO A 111 -1.60 -4.66 17.07
C PRO A 111 -0.20 -4.41 17.65
N VAL A 112 0.09 -3.22 18.17
CA VAL A 112 1.42 -2.89 18.71
C VAL A 112 1.76 -3.72 19.96
N ILE A 113 0.79 -3.92 20.86
CA ILE A 113 0.92 -4.81 22.02
C ILE A 113 1.19 -6.25 21.54
N LEU A 114 0.41 -6.74 20.58
CA LEU A 114 0.57 -8.09 20.07
C LEU A 114 1.94 -8.28 19.40
N ALA A 115 2.38 -7.35 18.57
CA ALA A 115 3.71 -7.38 17.97
C ALA A 115 4.82 -7.38 19.03
N SER A 116 4.67 -6.58 20.09
CA SER A 116 5.61 -6.52 21.22
C SER A 116 5.73 -7.87 21.93
N VAL A 117 4.61 -8.53 22.22
CA VAL A 117 4.59 -9.89 22.80
C VAL A 117 5.26 -10.89 21.86
N LEU A 118 4.86 -10.93 20.59
CA LEU A 118 5.43 -11.89 19.62
C LEU A 118 6.94 -11.70 19.45
N ARG A 119 7.41 -10.45 19.35
CA ARG A 119 8.84 -10.12 19.25
C ARG A 119 9.63 -10.54 20.48
N ALA A 120 9.04 -10.47 21.67
CA ALA A 120 9.69 -10.91 22.91
C ALA A 120 10.03 -12.41 22.90
N TYR A 121 9.28 -13.20 22.14
CA TYR A 121 9.46 -14.65 21.98
C TYR A 121 10.10 -15.01 20.63
N GLY A 122 10.78 -14.06 19.97
CA GLY A 122 11.50 -14.32 18.72
C GLY A 122 10.61 -14.63 17.50
N ILE A 123 9.28 -14.50 17.62
CA ILE A 123 8.36 -14.77 16.53
C ILE A 123 8.44 -13.62 15.52
N LYS A 124 8.64 -13.98 14.25
CA LYS A 124 8.73 -13.03 13.15
C LYS A 124 7.36 -12.39 12.89
N CYS A 125 7.22 -11.12 13.28
CA CYS A 125 6.03 -10.31 13.02
C CYS A 125 6.39 -8.92 12.49
N ARG A 126 5.51 -8.32 11.70
CA ARG A 126 5.61 -6.93 11.26
C ARG A 126 4.32 -6.17 11.50
N LEU A 127 4.44 -4.88 11.82
CA LEU A 127 3.31 -3.97 12.01
C LEU A 127 2.93 -3.35 10.69
N CYS A 128 1.64 -3.42 10.36
CA CYS A 128 1.13 -2.91 9.09
C CYS A 128 0.24 -1.70 9.32
N PHE A 129 0.34 -0.73 8.42
CA PHE A 129 -0.42 0.52 8.49
C PHE A 129 -1.00 0.84 7.12
N ALA A 130 -2.30 1.04 7.08
CA ALA A 130 -3.01 1.55 5.93
C ALA A 130 -3.13 3.08 6.06
N LEU A 131 -2.27 3.79 5.32
CA LEU A 131 -2.15 5.22 5.36
C LEU A 131 -3.17 5.85 4.41
N LYS A 132 -4.00 6.76 4.96
CA LYS A 132 -4.86 7.64 4.17
C LYS A 132 -4.20 9.03 4.10
N PRO A 133 -3.54 9.38 2.98
CA PRO A 133 -3.05 10.74 2.82
C PRO A 133 -4.24 11.70 2.78
N ILE A 134 -4.04 12.89 3.33
CA ILE A 134 -5.00 13.99 3.18
C ILE A 134 -5.06 14.28 1.67
N SER A 135 -6.25 14.16 1.08
CA SER A 135 -6.44 14.49 -0.33
C SER A 135 -6.15 15.99 -0.52
N PRO A 136 -5.17 16.38 -1.36
CA PRO A 136 -4.86 17.80 -1.59
C PRO A 136 -5.97 18.53 -2.36
N ARG A 137 -7.00 17.82 -2.84
CA ARG A 137 -8.23 18.43 -3.33
C ARG A 137 -9.10 18.77 -2.12
N PRO A 138 -9.26 20.06 -1.76
CA PRO A 138 -10.28 20.43 -0.79
C PRO A 138 -11.62 19.91 -1.33
N LYS A 139 -12.35 19.17 -0.51
CA LYS A 139 -13.73 18.82 -0.82
C LYS A 139 -14.48 20.15 -0.83
N ILE A 140 -14.87 20.63 -2.00
CA ILE A 140 -15.78 21.77 -2.12
C ILE A 140 -17.05 21.34 -1.38
N GLU A 141 -17.36 22.00 -0.27
CA GLU A 141 -18.57 21.75 0.51
C GLU A 141 -19.77 22.11 -0.36
N GLN A 142 -20.39 21.11 -0.98
CA GLN A 142 -21.77 21.25 -1.40
C GLN A 142 -22.60 21.18 -0.12
N THR A 143 -23.26 22.28 0.22
CA THR A 143 -24.30 22.39 1.24
C THR A 143 -25.47 21.48 0.86
N GLY A 144 -25.30 20.18 1.08
CA GLY A 144 -26.34 19.18 1.10
C GLY A 144 -26.31 18.55 2.47
N GLU A 145 -27.48 18.49 3.12
CA GLU A 145 -27.67 17.87 4.43
C GLU A 145 -26.88 16.57 4.54
N TYR A 146 -25.94 16.52 5.48
CA TYR A 146 -25.31 15.29 5.92
C TYR A 146 -26.38 14.43 6.59
N THR A 147 -27.18 13.72 5.78
CA THR A 147 -27.97 12.61 6.26
C THR A 147 -26.99 11.56 6.75
N LEU A 148 -26.78 11.56 8.06
CA LEU A 148 -26.10 10.51 8.82
C LEU A 148 -26.97 9.24 8.75
N ASN A 149 -27.03 8.61 7.58
CA ASN A 149 -27.45 7.22 7.45
C ASN A 149 -26.33 6.34 8.04
N ARG A 150 -26.29 6.31 9.38
CA ARG A 150 -25.54 5.36 10.19
C ARG A 150 -26.34 4.06 10.28
N GLN A 151 -26.43 3.32 9.18
CA GLN A 151 -26.88 1.93 9.23
C GLN A 151 -25.91 1.08 8.41
N GLY A 152 -25.14 0.22 9.11
CA GLY A 152 -24.14 -0.69 8.55
C GLY A 152 -22.70 -0.15 8.50
N LYS A 153 -22.13 0.35 9.61
CA LYS A 153 -20.73 0.85 9.61
C LYS A 153 -19.72 -0.30 9.69
N ASN A 154 -19.22 -0.77 8.54
CA ASN A 154 -17.94 -1.47 8.51
C ASN A 154 -16.84 -0.51 8.97
N LYS A 155 -16.19 -0.83 10.09
CA LYS A 155 -15.10 -0.06 10.67
C LYS A 155 -13.87 -0.14 9.76
N SER A 156 -13.27 1.00 9.41
CA SER A 156 -12.08 1.03 8.55
C SER A 156 -10.84 0.54 9.30
N ILE A 157 -10.21 -0.53 8.83
CA ILE A 157 -8.99 -1.08 9.45
C ILE A 157 -7.78 -0.23 9.09
N VAL A 158 -7.19 0.44 10.09
CA VAL A 158 -6.04 1.35 9.90
C VAL A 158 -4.71 0.64 10.14
N SER A 159 -4.68 -0.39 10.98
CA SER A 159 -3.44 -1.12 11.32
C SER A 159 -3.71 -2.55 11.77
N TRP A 160 -2.72 -3.42 11.56
CA TRP A 160 -2.76 -4.84 11.92
C TRP A 160 -1.34 -5.40 12.12
N CYS A 161 -1.25 -6.67 12.48
CA CYS A 161 0.01 -7.42 12.46
C CYS A 161 0.01 -8.40 11.29
N GLU A 162 1.16 -8.57 10.66
CA GLU A 162 1.43 -9.78 9.88
C GLU A 162 2.42 -10.67 10.64
N VAL A 163 2.23 -11.98 10.52
CA VAL A 163 3.06 -12.98 11.19
C VAL A 163 3.44 -14.08 10.21
N ALA A 164 4.69 -14.52 10.31
CA ALA A 164 5.17 -15.68 9.59
C ALA A 164 5.15 -16.90 10.52
N THR A 165 4.73 -18.05 10.01
CA THR A 165 4.75 -19.31 10.75
C THR A 165 5.73 -20.28 10.09
N ILE A 166 6.10 -21.36 10.78
CA ILE A 166 7.03 -22.37 10.24
C ILE A 166 6.35 -23.08 9.06
N GLU A 167 5.06 -23.35 9.20
CA GLU A 167 4.23 -24.03 8.21
C GLU A 167 3.92 -23.14 6.99
N SER A 168 4.07 -21.82 7.14
CA SER A 168 3.76 -20.84 6.10
C SER A 168 4.79 -19.71 6.16
N PRO A 169 5.96 -19.87 5.51
CA PRO A 169 7.05 -18.90 5.50
C PRO A 169 6.73 -17.69 4.60
N ALA A 170 5.58 -17.09 4.82
CA ALA A 170 5.09 -15.88 4.18
C ALA A 170 4.51 -14.96 5.26
N TRP A 171 4.48 -13.67 5.00
CA TRP A 171 3.78 -12.73 5.87
C TRP A 171 2.26 -12.96 5.75
N ASN A 172 1.58 -13.35 6.83
CA ASN A 172 0.13 -13.61 6.82
C ASN A 172 -0.62 -12.59 7.66
N TYR A 173 -1.79 -12.16 7.19
CA TYR A 173 -2.63 -11.19 7.90
C TYR A 173 -3.16 -11.78 9.20
N LEU A 174 -2.98 -11.07 10.31
CA LEU A 174 -3.58 -11.43 11.60
C LEU A 174 -4.80 -10.53 11.83
N ASP A 175 -5.98 -11.16 11.83
CA ASP A 175 -7.22 -10.50 12.19
C ASP A 175 -7.31 -10.38 13.71
N PHE A 176 -7.25 -9.15 14.21
CA PHE A 176 -7.35 -8.89 15.64
C PHE A 176 -8.77 -9.10 16.19
N GLU A 177 -9.82 -9.03 15.36
CA GLU A 177 -11.18 -9.23 15.84
C GLU A 177 -11.49 -10.72 16.06
N THR A 178 -11.04 -11.57 15.15
CA THR A 178 -11.29 -13.02 15.23
C THR A 178 -10.13 -13.82 15.84
N GLY A 179 -8.95 -13.24 15.94
CA GLY A 179 -7.73 -13.94 16.37
C GLY A 179 -7.24 -14.98 15.37
N ARG A 180 -7.64 -14.87 14.09
CA ARG A 180 -7.27 -15.80 13.02
C ARG A 180 -6.14 -15.26 12.18
N ILE A 181 -5.26 -16.15 11.74
CA ILE A 181 -4.29 -15.88 10.69
C ILE A 181 -4.95 -16.23 9.35
N LEU A 182 -5.04 -15.25 8.47
CA LEU A 182 -5.70 -15.36 7.18
C LEU A 182 -4.66 -15.22 6.06
N LYS A 183 -4.76 -16.11 5.08
CA LYS A 183 -3.98 -16.08 3.84
C LYS A 183 -4.78 -15.30 2.79
N ASP A 184 -4.09 -14.55 1.93
CA ASP A 184 -4.66 -13.83 0.79
C ASP A 184 -5.88 -12.93 1.06
N VAL A 185 -5.84 -12.20 2.18
CA VAL A 185 -6.92 -11.27 2.53
C VAL A 185 -7.01 -10.12 1.54
N ASN A 186 -8.23 -9.80 1.12
CA ASN A 186 -8.52 -8.58 0.38
C ASN A 186 -9.14 -7.54 1.32
N LEU A 187 -8.39 -6.49 1.67
CA LEU A 187 -8.85 -5.47 2.61
C LEU A 187 -9.94 -4.55 2.03
N LYS A 188 -10.32 -4.68 0.75
CA LYS A 188 -11.43 -3.92 0.15
C LYS A 188 -12.78 -4.15 0.83
N TYR A 189 -12.94 -5.27 1.53
CA TYR A 189 -14.16 -5.57 2.29
C TYR A 189 -14.19 -4.84 3.64
N LEU A 190 -13.04 -4.32 4.07
CA LEU A 190 -12.80 -3.68 5.36
C LEU A 190 -12.54 -2.17 5.23
N CYS A 191 -12.53 -1.64 4.00
CA CYS A 191 -12.49 -0.21 3.70
C CYS A 191 -13.54 0.13 2.64
N ASN A 192 -14.01 1.38 2.61
CA ASN A 192 -14.98 1.81 1.60
C ASN A 192 -14.39 1.65 0.19
N PRO A 193 -15.06 0.93 -0.74
CA PRO A 193 -14.60 0.80 -2.13
C PRO A 193 -14.37 2.13 -2.85
N ASN A 194 -15.08 3.18 -2.42
CA ASN A 194 -14.95 4.54 -2.96
C ASN A 194 -13.76 5.32 -2.35
N ASP A 195 -13.11 4.78 -1.32
CA ASP A 195 -11.98 5.38 -0.62
C ASP A 195 -10.94 4.28 -0.27
N PRO A 196 -10.28 3.69 -1.29
CA PRO A 196 -9.29 2.65 -1.09
C PRO A 196 -8.02 3.19 -0.42
N TYR A 197 -7.33 2.33 0.33
CA TYR A 197 -6.03 2.68 0.89
C TYR A 197 -4.98 2.84 -0.21
N MET A 198 -4.47 4.06 -0.32
CA MET A 198 -3.46 4.39 -1.31
C MET A 198 -2.09 3.85 -0.94
N TYR A 199 -1.71 3.88 0.33
CA TYR A 199 -0.40 3.41 0.79
C TYR A 199 -0.60 2.44 1.95
N ILE A 200 -0.14 1.21 1.78
CA ILE A 200 -0.08 0.23 2.86
C ILE A 200 1.37 -0.16 3.04
N ILE A 201 1.86 0.00 4.26
CA ILE A 201 3.24 -0.31 4.61
C ILE A 201 3.30 -1.40 5.67
N GLY A 202 4.29 -2.27 5.58
CA GLY A 202 4.70 -3.18 6.64
C GLY A 202 5.99 -2.69 7.27
N VAL A 203 6.11 -2.76 8.59
CA VAL A 203 7.32 -2.38 9.34
C VAL A 203 7.76 -3.54 10.23
N ASP A 204 8.91 -4.12 9.92
CA ASP A 204 9.43 -5.30 10.63
C ASP A 204 10.09 -4.94 11.98
N ASN A 205 10.65 -5.95 12.66
CA ASN A 205 11.34 -5.75 13.94
C ASN A 205 12.63 -4.90 13.78
N LYS A 206 13.36 -5.05 12.67
CA LYS A 206 14.57 -4.26 12.40
C LYS A 206 14.25 -2.80 12.07
N GLY A 207 13.01 -2.51 11.66
CA GLY A 207 12.59 -1.20 11.18
C GLY A 207 12.63 -1.08 9.65
N HIS A 208 12.81 -2.18 8.93
CA HIS A 208 12.62 -2.23 7.49
C HIS A 208 11.17 -1.88 7.14
N ILE A 209 10.98 -1.00 6.15
CA ILE A 209 9.66 -0.67 5.63
C ILE A 209 9.50 -1.26 4.23
N SER A 210 8.41 -2.00 4.01
CA SER A 210 8.02 -2.54 2.70
C SER A 210 6.68 -1.95 2.25
N ASP A 211 6.56 -1.58 0.97
CA ASP A 211 5.26 -1.22 0.37
C ASP A 211 4.50 -2.48 -0.01
N ILE A 212 3.45 -2.78 0.76
CA ILE A 212 2.61 -3.98 0.62
C ILE A 212 1.22 -3.63 0.10
N THR A 213 1.06 -2.46 -0.52
CA THR A 213 -0.23 -1.97 -1.03
C THR A 213 -0.87 -2.97 -2.00
N LEU A 214 -0.09 -3.53 -2.92
CA LEU A 214 -0.59 -4.48 -3.93
C LEU A 214 -0.89 -5.87 -3.37
N LYS A 215 -0.33 -6.19 -2.21
CA LYS A 215 -0.67 -7.40 -1.45
C LYS A 215 -2.10 -7.36 -0.91
N TYR A 216 -2.68 -6.17 -0.73
CA TYR A 216 -4.03 -6.03 -0.17
C TYR A 216 -5.02 -5.28 -1.05
N SER A 217 -4.55 -4.60 -2.10
CA SER A 217 -5.41 -3.94 -3.07
C SER A 217 -5.74 -4.84 -4.23
N SER A 218 -7.02 -4.97 -4.56
CA SER A 218 -7.46 -5.51 -5.85
C SER A 218 -7.42 -4.48 -6.98
N ASN A 219 -7.19 -3.20 -6.68
CA ASN A 219 -7.21 -2.12 -7.65
C ASN A 219 -5.78 -1.62 -7.90
N ILE A 220 -5.15 -2.10 -8.97
CA ILE A 220 -3.82 -1.63 -9.37
C ILE A 220 -3.83 -0.19 -9.89
N ASN A 221 -5.00 0.39 -10.22
CA ASN A 221 -5.05 1.80 -10.61
C ASN A 221 -4.51 2.72 -9.50
N ILE A 222 -4.44 2.23 -8.26
CA ILE A 222 -3.71 2.89 -7.17
C ILE A 222 -2.26 3.21 -7.57
N LEU A 223 -1.56 2.33 -8.30
CA LEU A 223 -0.21 2.62 -8.80
C LEU A 223 -0.15 3.76 -9.82
N LYS A 224 -1.24 4.00 -10.56
CA LYS A 224 -1.32 5.16 -11.48
C LYS A 224 -1.45 6.46 -10.72
N ASN A 225 -2.15 6.40 -9.59
CA ASN A 225 -2.43 7.55 -8.73
C ASN A 225 -1.30 7.83 -7.71
N LYS A 226 -0.38 6.88 -7.50
CA LYS A 226 0.86 7.10 -6.76
C LYS A 226 1.87 7.80 -7.67
N GLU A 227 2.38 8.96 -7.24
CA GLU A 227 3.66 9.45 -7.77
C GLU A 227 4.76 8.51 -7.29
N LYS A 228 5.30 7.71 -8.21
CA LYS A 228 6.24 6.63 -7.90
C LYS A 228 7.55 7.17 -7.32
N ASP A 229 8.03 8.31 -7.81
CA ASP A 229 9.39 8.79 -7.53
C ASP A 229 9.61 9.23 -6.08
N TRP A 230 8.71 10.06 -5.53
CA TRP A 230 8.90 10.53 -4.14
C TRP A 230 8.65 9.40 -3.14
N TRP A 231 7.66 8.54 -3.41
CA TRP A 231 7.31 7.44 -2.52
C TRP A 231 8.45 6.42 -2.45
N TYR A 232 9.03 6.06 -3.60
CA TYR A 232 10.21 5.21 -3.65
C TYR A 232 11.38 5.81 -2.86
N LYS A 233 11.66 7.11 -3.03
CA LYS A 233 12.69 7.82 -2.23
C LYS A 233 12.42 7.79 -0.72
N VAL A 234 11.16 7.79 -0.30
CA VAL A 234 10.80 7.69 1.13
C VAL A 234 11.05 6.29 1.65
N ILE A 235 10.60 5.27 0.92
CA ILE A 235 10.76 3.86 1.32
C ILE A 235 12.23 3.43 1.31
N SER A 236 13.00 3.85 0.31
CA SER A 236 14.42 3.49 0.17
C SER A 236 15.30 3.95 1.34
N ARG A 237 14.85 4.92 2.15
CA ARG A 237 15.54 5.34 3.38
C ARG A 237 15.42 4.33 4.52
N PHE A 238 14.49 3.39 4.40
CA PHE A 238 14.16 2.39 5.39
C PHE A 238 14.24 0.97 4.81
N GLU A 239 14.87 0.81 3.65
CA GLU A 239 15.17 -0.49 3.08
C GLU A 239 16.33 -1.15 3.86
N ASP A 240 16.17 -2.42 4.22
CA ASP A 240 17.28 -3.25 4.68
C ASP A 240 17.88 -3.88 3.41
N LEU A 241 19.17 -3.64 3.16
CA LEU A 241 19.88 -4.18 2.00
C LEU A 241 19.93 -5.72 2.03
N ASN A 242 19.76 -6.31 3.21
CA ASN A 242 19.65 -7.76 3.37
C ASN A 242 18.18 -8.18 3.36
N SER A 243 17.56 -8.18 2.19
CA SER A 243 16.18 -8.64 2.02
C SER A 243 16.03 -10.08 2.52
N GLY A 244 15.13 -10.26 3.49
CA GLY A 244 14.89 -11.56 4.09
C GLY A 244 14.18 -12.50 3.12
N VAL A 245 14.21 -13.81 3.41
CA VAL A 245 13.44 -14.81 2.65
C VAL A 245 11.95 -14.43 2.56
N LEU A 246 11.39 -13.89 3.65
CA LEU A 246 9.98 -13.48 3.70
C LEU A 246 9.67 -12.30 2.76
N ASP A 247 10.61 -11.39 2.56
CA ASP A 247 10.42 -10.21 1.71
C ASP A 247 10.45 -10.63 0.24
N LYS A 248 11.34 -11.56 -0.14
CA LYS A 248 11.36 -12.15 -1.48
C LYS A 248 10.09 -12.93 -1.80
N VAL A 249 9.52 -13.64 -0.82
CA VAL A 249 8.23 -14.32 -0.98
C VAL A 249 7.11 -13.29 -1.23
N ASP A 250 7.09 -12.20 -0.46
CA ASP A 250 6.12 -11.12 -0.66
C ASP A 250 6.27 -10.42 -2.01
N GLU A 251 7.49 -10.13 -2.46
CA GLU A 251 7.78 -9.59 -3.79
C GLU A 251 7.24 -10.52 -4.88
N GLY A 252 7.44 -11.83 -4.75
CA GLY A 252 6.87 -12.84 -5.65
C GLY A 252 5.34 -12.77 -5.69
N ILE A 253 4.68 -12.78 -4.53
CA ILE A 253 3.20 -12.68 -4.44
C ILE A 253 2.69 -11.38 -5.09
N ILE A 254 3.38 -10.26 -4.86
CA ILE A 254 3.00 -8.97 -5.44
C ILE A 254 3.19 -8.99 -6.96
N ASN A 255 4.32 -9.50 -7.45
CA ASN A 255 4.60 -9.63 -8.87
C ASN A 255 3.60 -10.55 -9.57
N ASP A 256 3.27 -11.70 -8.98
CA ASP A 256 2.27 -12.63 -9.50
C ASP A 256 0.89 -11.98 -9.59
N ARG A 257 0.52 -11.12 -8.63
CA ARG A 257 -0.73 -10.34 -8.69
C ARG A 257 -0.70 -9.22 -9.72
N ILE A 258 0.47 -8.67 -10.04
CA ILE A 258 0.64 -7.71 -11.14
C ILE A 258 0.51 -8.43 -12.49
N LEU A 259 1.10 -9.63 -12.61
CA LEU A 259 1.10 -10.41 -13.84
C LEU A 259 -0.27 -11.04 -14.13
N ASN A 260 -0.93 -11.61 -13.12
CA ASN A 260 -2.20 -12.33 -13.28
C ASN A 260 -3.43 -11.41 -13.19
N GLN A 261 -3.34 -10.21 -13.73
CA GLN A 261 -4.43 -9.26 -13.63
C GLN A 261 -5.61 -9.61 -14.53
N PRO A 262 -6.83 -9.59 -13.98
CA PRO A 262 -8.01 -9.72 -14.82
C PRO A 262 -8.08 -8.53 -15.77
N ILE A 263 -8.58 -8.81 -16.98
CA ILE A 263 -8.94 -7.77 -17.93
C ILE A 263 -9.93 -6.80 -17.27
N PRO A 264 -9.73 -5.47 -17.38
CA PRO A 264 -10.62 -4.51 -16.77
C PRO A 264 -12.07 -4.64 -17.25
N ASN A 265 -13.02 -4.50 -16.32
CA ASN A 265 -14.45 -4.63 -16.63
C ASN A 265 -15.10 -3.33 -17.10
N LYS A 266 -14.44 -2.18 -16.91
CA LYS A 266 -14.93 -0.85 -17.29
C LYS A 266 -13.99 -0.19 -18.29
N ILE A 267 -14.58 0.55 -19.22
CA ILE A 267 -13.83 1.26 -20.26
C ILE A 267 -12.90 2.34 -19.69
N SER A 268 -13.30 2.99 -18.59
CA SER A 268 -12.50 3.98 -17.87
C SER A 268 -11.18 3.41 -17.34
N ASP A 269 -11.16 2.12 -17.01
CA ASP A 269 -10.04 1.50 -16.30
C ASP A 269 -8.88 1.19 -17.26
N PHE A 270 -9.18 1.08 -18.56
CA PHE A 270 -8.19 0.96 -19.63
C PHE A 270 -7.37 2.24 -19.86
N VAL A 271 -7.87 3.40 -19.41
CA VAL A 271 -7.14 4.66 -19.56
C VAL A 271 -5.87 4.60 -18.70
N ASN A 272 -4.70 4.68 -19.36
CA ASN A 272 -3.38 4.54 -18.74
C ASN A 272 -3.17 3.23 -17.96
N HIS A 273 -3.86 2.12 -18.28
CA HIS A 273 -3.64 0.82 -17.64
C HIS A 273 -2.21 0.33 -17.80
N ALA A 274 -1.66 -0.28 -16.73
CA ALA A 274 -0.28 -0.76 -16.69
C ALA A 274 -0.05 -1.90 -17.68
N GLU A 275 -0.95 -2.90 -17.70
CA GLU A 275 -0.83 -4.08 -18.56
C GLU A 275 -1.61 -4.03 -19.88
N PHE A 276 -2.76 -3.34 -19.93
CA PHE A 276 -3.69 -3.43 -21.06
C PHE A 276 -3.86 -2.09 -21.78
N ALA A 277 -4.09 -2.14 -23.08
CA ALA A 277 -4.39 -0.96 -23.88
C ALA A 277 -5.50 -1.26 -24.90
N LEU A 278 -6.38 -0.28 -25.07
CA LEU A 278 -7.36 -0.24 -26.15
C LEU A 278 -6.94 0.81 -27.16
N LYS A 279 -7.10 0.50 -28.45
CA LYS A 279 -6.75 1.40 -29.56
C LYS A 279 -7.39 2.79 -29.41
N ASP A 280 -8.64 2.85 -28.98
CA ASP A 280 -9.42 4.09 -28.83
C ASP A 280 -9.00 4.95 -27.63
N HIS A 281 -8.22 4.41 -26.69
CA HIS A 281 -7.76 5.10 -25.48
C HIS A 281 -6.27 5.39 -25.47
N LEU A 282 -5.61 5.20 -26.62
CA LEU A 282 -4.23 5.65 -26.81
C LEU A 282 -4.19 7.17 -26.88
N LYS A 283 -3.13 7.75 -26.31
CA LYS A 283 -2.86 9.17 -26.52
C LYS A 283 -2.56 9.42 -28.00
N ASN A 284 -2.75 10.65 -28.45
CA ASN A 284 -2.44 11.03 -29.82
C ASN A 284 -1.01 10.64 -30.22
N ASN A 285 -0.06 10.86 -29.33
CA ASN A 285 1.34 10.52 -29.53
C ASN A 285 1.68 9.03 -29.32
N GLN A 286 0.70 8.13 -29.24
CA GLN A 286 0.93 6.70 -29.02
C GLN A 286 0.46 5.87 -30.21
N ILE A 287 1.15 4.76 -30.47
CA ILE A 287 0.80 3.79 -31.51
C ILE A 287 0.98 2.36 -31.01
N ILE A 288 0.37 1.41 -31.70
CA ILE A 288 0.54 -0.01 -31.45
C ILE A 288 1.65 -0.50 -32.39
N GLU A 289 2.62 -1.25 -31.84
CA GLU A 289 3.63 -1.97 -32.62
C GLU A 289 2.95 -2.85 -33.69
N LYS A 290 3.55 -2.97 -34.88
CA LYS A 290 2.92 -3.66 -36.02
C LYS A 290 2.59 -5.13 -35.72
N ASP A 291 3.47 -5.79 -34.96
CA ASP A 291 3.39 -7.22 -34.66
C ASP A 291 2.79 -7.49 -33.27
N ALA A 292 2.08 -6.51 -32.70
CA ALA A 292 1.48 -6.64 -31.39
C ALA A 292 0.38 -7.71 -31.38
N GLN A 293 0.57 -8.75 -30.57
CA GLN A 293 -0.44 -9.79 -30.38
C GLN A 293 -1.66 -9.26 -29.60
N VAL A 294 -2.86 -9.63 -30.06
CA VAL A 294 -4.11 -9.35 -29.35
C VAL A 294 -4.23 -10.32 -28.17
N LEU A 295 -4.37 -9.79 -26.95
CA LEU A 295 -4.53 -10.59 -25.72
C LEU A 295 -5.97 -11.08 -25.52
N GLY A 296 -6.93 -10.41 -26.14
CA GLY A 296 -8.36 -10.72 -26.01
C GLY A 296 -9.23 -9.58 -26.52
N TYR A 297 -10.52 -9.64 -26.19
CA TYR A 297 -11.50 -8.63 -26.62
C TYR A 297 -12.31 -8.10 -25.44
N PHE A 298 -12.43 -6.77 -25.35
CA PHE A 298 -13.32 -6.10 -24.43
C PHE A 298 -14.47 -5.47 -25.21
N ARG A 299 -15.69 -6.01 -25.06
CA ARG A 299 -16.90 -5.54 -25.79
C ARG A 299 -16.67 -5.43 -27.30
N GLY A 300 -16.04 -6.45 -27.89
CA GLY A 300 -15.70 -6.50 -29.31
C GLY A 300 -14.47 -5.69 -29.74
N LYS A 301 -13.82 -4.95 -28.83
CA LYS A 301 -12.60 -4.20 -29.12
C LYS A 301 -11.34 -5.01 -28.76
N PRO A 302 -10.33 -5.11 -29.65
CA PRO A 302 -9.10 -5.85 -29.37
C PRO A 302 -8.30 -5.16 -28.26
N ILE A 303 -7.82 -5.97 -27.32
CA ILE A 303 -6.98 -5.58 -26.20
C ILE A 303 -5.53 -5.91 -26.56
N TYR A 304 -4.65 -4.92 -26.41
CA TYR A 304 -3.22 -5.06 -26.66
C TYR A 304 -2.45 -4.99 -25.34
N PRO A 305 -1.27 -5.65 -25.26
CA PRO A 305 -0.37 -5.44 -24.14
C PRO A 305 0.12 -3.99 -24.13
N ARG A 306 0.17 -3.35 -22.97
CA ARG A 306 0.66 -1.96 -22.86
C ARG A 306 2.12 -1.84 -23.30
N LYS A 307 2.93 -2.89 -23.08
CA LYS A 307 4.32 -2.99 -23.54
C LYS A 307 4.50 -2.91 -25.06
N SER A 308 3.45 -3.20 -25.85
CA SER A 308 3.49 -3.06 -27.31
C SER A 308 2.99 -1.70 -27.79
N ILE A 309 2.75 -0.75 -26.87
CA ILE A 309 2.39 0.63 -27.18
C ILE A 309 3.66 1.46 -27.21
N LEU A 310 3.94 2.04 -28.37
CA LEU A 310 5.09 2.90 -28.59
C LEU A 310 4.70 4.36 -28.39
N GLU A 311 5.48 5.10 -27.63
CA GLU A 311 5.35 6.56 -27.52
C GLU A 311 6.14 7.24 -28.64
N LEU A 312 5.53 8.25 -29.23
CA LEU A 312 6.10 9.06 -30.30
C LEU A 312 6.41 10.46 -29.77
N HIS A 313 7.60 10.95 -30.08
CA HIS A 313 8.01 12.31 -29.72
C HIS A 313 8.49 13.08 -30.96
N SER A 314 8.42 14.41 -30.90
CA SER A 314 8.96 15.27 -31.96
C SER A 314 10.48 15.36 -31.85
N SER A 315 11.17 15.76 -32.92
CA SER A 315 12.64 15.89 -32.91
C SER A 315 13.12 16.79 -31.76
N ALA A 316 12.46 17.92 -31.54
CA ALA A 316 12.80 18.85 -30.47
C ALA A 316 12.66 18.27 -29.05
N VAL A 317 11.76 17.27 -28.86
CA VAL A 317 11.62 16.58 -27.57
C VAL A 317 12.75 15.56 -27.39
N TRP A 318 13.08 14.80 -28.43
CA TRP A 318 14.24 13.88 -28.41
C TRP A 318 15.56 14.62 -28.18
N GLU A 319 15.75 15.76 -28.85
CA GLU A 319 16.93 16.62 -28.66
C GLU A 319 17.04 17.13 -27.22
N ARG A 320 15.92 17.51 -26.59
CA ARG A 320 15.90 17.90 -25.17
C ARG A 320 16.22 16.72 -24.23
N MET A 321 15.88 15.50 -24.63
CA MET A 321 16.19 14.29 -23.88
C MET A 321 17.67 13.86 -24.05
N GLY A 322 18.45 14.55 -24.88
CA GLY A 322 19.88 14.27 -25.08
C GLY A 322 20.17 13.17 -26.11
N GLU A 323 19.15 12.69 -26.82
CA GLU A 323 19.28 11.61 -27.80
C GLU A 323 19.34 12.19 -29.21
N SER A 324 20.56 12.46 -29.68
CA SER A 324 20.81 12.97 -31.03
C SER A 324 20.53 11.88 -32.07
N GLY A 325 19.44 12.07 -32.82
CA GLY A 325 18.88 11.07 -33.71
C GLY A 325 19.84 10.54 -34.79
N SER A 326 20.13 9.24 -34.72
CA SER A 326 20.74 8.47 -35.82
C SER A 326 19.99 7.17 -36.17
N SER A 327 18.89 6.84 -35.48
CA SER A 327 18.10 5.63 -35.76
C SER A 327 16.59 5.92 -35.77
N LYS A 328 16.13 6.69 -36.76
CA LYS A 328 14.72 7.11 -36.92
C LYS A 328 14.01 6.30 -38.03
N VAL A 329 13.43 5.12 -37.72
CA VAL A 329 12.43 4.40 -38.55
C VAL A 329 11.56 3.53 -37.60
N SER A 330 10.22 3.46 -37.61
CA SER A 330 9.38 2.85 -38.67
C SER A 330 7.88 3.21 -38.62
N GLN A 331 7.43 4.07 -37.71
CA GLN A 331 6.02 4.46 -37.62
C GLN A 331 5.91 5.93 -37.23
N GLY A 332 5.70 6.78 -38.24
CA GLY A 332 5.44 8.20 -38.06
C GLY A 332 3.94 8.47 -37.98
N LYS A 333 3.53 9.37 -37.09
CA LYS A 333 2.20 10.02 -37.13
C LYS A 333 2.40 11.50 -37.41
N SER A 334 1.70 12.01 -38.43
CA SER A 334 1.64 13.44 -38.72
C SER A 334 0.45 14.07 -37.99
N PHE A 335 0.72 15.10 -37.20
CA PHE A 335 -0.30 15.85 -36.47
C PHE A 335 -0.48 17.25 -37.06
N HIS A 336 -1.74 17.61 -37.32
CA HIS A 336 -2.12 18.99 -37.65
C HIS A 336 -2.25 19.80 -36.35
N ASN A 337 -1.32 20.72 -36.10
CA ASN A 337 -1.42 21.65 -34.99
C ASN A 337 -2.31 22.85 -35.37
N LYS A 338 -3.47 23.00 -34.70
CA LYS A 338 -4.22 24.26 -34.74
C LYS A 338 -3.46 25.29 -33.92
N LYS A 339 -2.96 26.36 -34.57
CA LYS A 339 -2.35 27.51 -33.88
C LYS A 339 -3.36 28.06 -32.86
N LYS A 340 -3.03 27.97 -31.56
CA LYS A 340 -3.78 28.67 -30.52
C LYS A 340 -3.48 30.16 -30.71
N LYS A 341 -4.45 30.95 -31.21
CA LYS A 341 -4.33 32.42 -31.32
C LYS A 341 -4.14 33.00 -29.91
N ARG A 342 -2.89 33.15 -29.47
CA ARG A 342 -2.56 34.06 -28.37
C ARG A 342 -2.60 35.46 -28.95
N GLY A 343 -3.46 36.30 -28.39
CA GLY A 343 -3.73 37.65 -28.89
C GLY A 343 -2.48 38.51 -28.89
N ARG A 344 -1.92 38.74 -30.09
CA ARG A 344 -1.25 39.98 -30.48
C ARG A 344 -1.36 40.06 -32.01
N LYS A 345 -1.97 41.13 -32.51
CA LYS A 345 -2.12 41.37 -33.95
C LYS A 345 -0.72 41.66 -34.53
N GLU A 346 -0.15 40.70 -35.23
CA GLU A 346 0.86 40.95 -36.26
C GLU A 346 0.34 40.38 -37.58
N GLN A 347 0.29 41.26 -38.59
CA GLN A 347 -0.03 40.91 -39.97
C GLN A 347 1.11 40.07 -40.54
N ILE A 348 0.89 38.77 -40.78
CA ILE A 348 1.72 38.00 -41.71
C ILE A 348 0.80 37.07 -42.54
N ARG A 349 1.02 37.14 -43.86
CA ARG A 349 0.44 36.34 -44.94
C ARG A 349 0.64 34.82 -44.70
N GLY A 350 -0.30 34.02 -45.20
CA GLY A 350 -0.13 32.56 -45.37
C GLY A 350 -0.62 31.71 -44.19
N SER A 351 -1.80 31.12 -44.35
CA SER A 351 -2.35 30.10 -43.45
C SER A 351 -1.63 28.76 -43.66
N GLY A 352 -0.42 28.62 -43.13
CA GLY A 352 0.28 27.34 -43.05
C GLY A 352 -0.07 26.60 -41.75
N ALA A 353 -0.75 25.46 -41.86
CA ALA A 353 -0.79 24.48 -40.77
C ALA A 353 0.60 23.85 -40.64
N ASN A 354 1.24 23.98 -39.48
CA ASN A 354 2.53 23.32 -39.24
C ASN A 354 2.25 21.86 -38.86
N ASN A 355 2.47 20.94 -39.81
CA ASN A 355 2.42 19.50 -39.53
C ASN A 355 3.63 19.11 -38.69
N THR A 356 3.39 18.56 -37.51
CA THR A 356 4.44 18.04 -36.63
C THR A 356 4.49 16.53 -36.75
N THR A 357 5.64 16.01 -37.20
CA THR A 357 5.87 14.56 -37.32
C THR A 357 6.45 14.04 -36.02
N LEU A 358 5.83 13.00 -35.47
CA LEU A 358 6.31 12.31 -34.28
C LEU A 358 6.96 10.97 -34.66
N TRP A 359 8.03 10.63 -33.97
CA TRP A 359 8.87 9.46 -34.22
C TRP A 359 9.06 8.66 -32.92
N ASN A 360 9.13 7.34 -33.04
CA ASN A 360 9.72 6.48 -32.01
C ASN A 360 11.17 6.13 -32.42
N MET A 361 12.03 5.85 -31.45
CA MET A 361 13.31 5.20 -31.72
C MET A 361 13.10 3.73 -32.11
N ALA A 362 13.96 3.23 -32.99
CA ALA A 362 14.03 1.80 -33.26
C ALA A 362 14.61 1.09 -32.02
N ASN A 363 13.81 0.24 -31.37
CA ASN A 363 14.37 -0.75 -30.45
C ASN A 363 15.20 -1.72 -31.30
N THR A 364 16.52 -1.55 -31.37
CA THR A 364 17.40 -2.68 -31.63
C THR A 364 17.19 -3.64 -30.47
N ARG A 365 16.33 -4.64 -30.65
CA ARG A 365 16.30 -5.82 -29.79
C ARG A 365 17.70 -6.44 -29.92
N VAL A 366 18.57 -6.14 -28.98
CA VAL A 366 19.71 -7.02 -28.73
C VAL A 366 19.09 -8.27 -28.13
N CYS A 367 18.85 -9.27 -28.98
CA CYS A 367 18.70 -10.64 -28.51
C CYS A 367 20.05 -11.02 -27.88
N CYS A 368 20.08 -11.14 -26.56
CA CYS A 368 21.06 -11.95 -25.85
C CYS A 368 20.34 -13.20 -25.36
#